data_AF-A0AAD2A2C1-F1
#
_entry.id   AF-A0AAD2A2C1-F1
#
_cell.length_a   1.000
_cell.length_b   1.000
_cell.length_c   1.000
_cell.angle_alpha   90.00
_cell.angle_beta   90.00
_cell.angle_gamma   90.00
#
_symmetry.space_group_name_H-M   'P 1'
#
loop_
_entity.id
_entity.type
_entity.pdbx_description
1 polymer ?
#
loop_
_entity_poly.entity_id
_entity_poly.type
_entity_poly.pdbx_seq_one_letter_code
_entity_poly.pdbx_strand_id
1 'polypeptide(L)'
;MVATTVRHLVTVQAIENDMATDGASLPLPDVIKASICRDIVTFVHEVYSPYRTSCIWEHVSWRSHVCSYQDMALRHRAVNVTQKRHAMVSAIAAADVTSLVIARGHRIEEILELPLVVSDSTEALEKTNATIKILKQIGAYPRR
;
A
#
# COMPACT_ATOMS: atom_id res chain seq x y z
N MET A 1 -21.15 14.53 -0.32
CA MET A 1 -19.94 15.15 0.24
C MET A 1 -19.74 14.57 1.63
N VAL A 2 -18.86 13.58 1.77
CA VAL A 2 -18.57 12.98 3.09
C VAL A 2 -17.49 13.82 3.74
N ALA A 3 -17.84 14.43 4.87
CA ALA A 3 -16.94 15.25 5.67
C ALA A 3 -15.89 14.35 6.33
N THR A 4 -14.65 14.46 5.89
CA THR A 4 -13.49 13.89 6.58
C THR A 4 -13.05 14.89 7.65
N THR A 5 -13.28 14.58 8.92
CA THR A 5 -12.53 15.18 10.02
C THR A 5 -11.08 14.69 9.92
N VAL A 6 -10.30 15.37 9.08
CA VAL A 6 -8.92 14.99 8.78
C VAL A 6 -8.06 15.25 10.02
N ARG A 7 -7.32 14.23 10.45
CA ARG A 7 -6.15 14.44 11.30
C ARG A 7 -5.19 15.32 10.52
N HIS A 8 -5.09 16.58 10.92
CA HIS A 8 -4.31 17.59 10.19
C HIS A 8 -2.81 17.37 10.34
N LEU A 9 -2.40 16.47 11.23
CA LEU A 9 -1.01 16.15 11.54
C LEU A 9 -0.82 14.64 11.61
N VAL A 10 0.29 14.19 11.04
CA VAL A 10 0.81 12.82 11.16
C VAL A 10 2.02 12.85 12.08
N THR A 11 2.10 11.92 13.01
CA THR A 11 3.26 11.78 13.89
C THR A 11 4.35 10.97 13.21
N VAL A 12 5.59 11.46 13.27
CA VAL A 12 6.76 10.68 12.85
C VAL A 12 7.15 9.75 14.01
N GLN A 13 7.24 8.45 13.73
CA GLN A 13 7.71 7.48 14.73
C GLN A 13 9.23 7.49 14.80
N ALA A 14 9.76 7.79 15.98
CA ALA A 14 11.18 7.69 16.28
C ALA A 14 11.59 6.23 16.53
N ILE A 15 12.75 5.85 15.99
CA ILE A 15 13.35 4.53 16.17
C ILE A 15 14.52 4.66 17.15
N GLU A 16 14.78 3.62 17.94
CA GLU A 16 15.75 3.53 19.06
C GLU A 16 17.20 4.02 18.80
N ASN A 17 17.58 4.43 17.59
CA ASN A 17 18.90 5.01 17.31
C ASN A 17 18.93 6.55 17.32
N ASP A 18 17.78 7.23 17.38
CA ASP A 18 17.74 8.69 17.50
C ASP A 18 17.47 9.07 18.97
N MET A 19 18.36 9.88 19.56
CA MET A 19 18.11 10.53 20.85
C MET A 19 16.76 11.24 20.74
N ALA A 20 15.85 10.94 21.67
CA ALA A 20 14.49 11.46 21.74
C ALA A 20 14.39 12.94 21.31
N THR A 21 13.98 13.16 20.07
CA THR A 21 13.35 14.41 19.65
C THR A 21 11.90 14.09 19.36
N ASP A 22 11.08 14.49 20.31
CA ASP A 22 9.64 14.26 20.32
C ASP A 22 9.00 14.84 19.04
N GLY A 23 8.23 13.99 18.35
CA GLY A 23 7.01 14.38 17.66
C GLY A 23 7.13 15.49 16.61
N ALA A 24 7.98 15.32 15.60
CA ALA A 24 7.81 16.10 14.38
C ALA A 24 6.44 15.77 13.77
N SER A 25 5.48 16.69 13.92
CA SER A 25 4.14 16.55 13.38
C SER A 25 4.12 17.15 11.98
N LEU A 26 3.97 16.31 10.95
CA LEU A 26 3.93 16.77 9.56
C LEU A 26 2.48 16.99 9.11
N PRO A 27 2.20 18.03 8.30
CA PRO A 27 0.88 18.20 7.72
C PRO A 27 0.54 17.04 6.80
N LEU A 28 -0.66 16.48 6.93
CA LEU A 28 -1.11 15.39 6.07
C LEU A 28 -1.17 15.86 4.60
N PRO A 29 -0.52 15.17 3.65
CA PRO A 29 -0.57 15.54 2.24
C PRO A 29 -1.99 15.40 1.68
N ASP A 30 -2.37 16.30 0.78
CA ASP A 30 -3.70 16.33 0.18
C ASP A 30 -4.03 15.07 -0.64
N VAL A 31 -3.02 14.35 -1.10
CA VAL A 31 -3.16 13.08 -1.83
C VAL A 31 -3.93 12.04 -1.01
N ILE A 32 -3.77 12.03 0.32
CA ILE A 32 -4.45 11.08 1.21
C ILE A 32 -5.95 11.40 1.34
N LYS A 33 -6.33 12.67 1.15
CA LYS A 33 -7.74 13.12 1.21
C LYS A 33 -8.53 12.79 -0.06
N ALA A 34 -7.88 12.22 -1.08
CA ALA A 34 -8.52 11.94 -2.35
C ALA A 34 -9.57 10.82 -2.27
N SER A 35 -10.51 10.81 -3.21
CA SER A 35 -11.52 9.77 -3.30
C SER A 35 -10.92 8.42 -3.73
N ILE A 36 -11.37 7.35 -3.08
CA ILE A 36 -10.95 5.98 -3.38
C ILE A 36 -11.84 5.42 -4.50
N CYS A 37 -11.31 5.36 -5.73
CA CYS A 37 -12.01 4.78 -6.88
C CYS A 37 -11.43 3.40 -7.21
N ARG A 38 -12.12 2.33 -6.84
CA ARG A 38 -11.64 0.95 -7.04
C ARG A 38 -11.57 0.58 -8.53
N ASP A 39 -12.54 0.98 -9.33
CA ASP A 39 -12.68 0.59 -10.74
C ASP A 39 -11.53 1.09 -11.62
N ILE A 40 -11.05 2.31 -11.37
CA ILE A 40 -9.91 2.88 -12.09
C ILE A 40 -8.62 2.15 -11.70
N VAL A 41 -8.48 1.77 -10.42
CA VAL A 41 -7.32 1.02 -9.92
C VAL A 41 -7.29 -0.39 -10.51
N THR A 42 -8.43 -1.10 -10.57
CA THR A 42 -8.51 -2.43 -11.18
C THR A 42 -8.22 -2.37 -12.67
N PHE A 43 -8.83 -1.42 -13.39
CA PHE A 43 -8.57 -1.22 -14.81
C PHE A 43 -7.07 -0.97 -15.10
N VAL A 44 -6.45 -0.05 -14.36
CA VAL A 44 -5.01 0.24 -14.53
C VAL A 44 -4.17 -0.98 -14.16
N HIS A 45 -4.50 -1.68 -13.06
CA HIS A 45 -3.77 -2.88 -12.65
C HIS A 45 -3.87 -4.01 -13.69
N GLU A 46 -5.03 -4.21 -14.32
CA GLU A 46 -5.21 -5.18 -15.41
C GLU A 46 -4.36 -4.86 -16.62
N VAL A 47 -4.22 -3.57 -16.97
CA VAL A 47 -3.36 -3.16 -18.09
C VAL A 47 -1.87 -3.39 -17.79
N TYR A 48 -1.43 -3.17 -16.54
CA TYR A 48 -0.04 -3.36 -16.13
C TYR A 48 0.32 -4.83 -15.83
N SER A 49 -0.61 -5.59 -15.26
CA SER A 49 -0.42 -6.99 -14.85
C SER A 49 -1.54 -7.88 -15.40
N PRO A 50 -1.51 -8.18 -16.71
CA PRO A 50 -2.57 -8.93 -17.39
C PRO A 50 -2.66 -10.41 -16.96
N TYR A 51 -1.64 -10.94 -16.26
CA TYR A 51 -1.58 -12.35 -15.83
C TYR A 51 -2.28 -12.61 -14.48
N ARG A 52 -2.78 -11.58 -13.78
CA ARG A 52 -3.36 -11.74 -12.43
C ARG A 52 -4.87 -12.02 -12.44
N THR A 53 -5.59 -11.57 -13.46
CA THR A 53 -7.05 -11.77 -13.56
C THR A 53 -7.45 -13.13 -14.11
N SER A 54 -6.55 -13.88 -14.76
CA SER A 54 -6.83 -15.25 -15.22
C SER A 54 -6.76 -16.31 -14.12
N CYS A 55 -6.17 -15.98 -12.96
CA CYS A 55 -6.01 -16.88 -11.82
C CYS A 55 -6.58 -16.25 -10.55
N ILE A 56 -7.80 -15.70 -10.61
CA ILE A 56 -8.54 -15.44 -9.37
C ILE A 56 -9.23 -16.74 -8.99
N TRP A 57 -8.75 -17.29 -7.88
CA TRP A 57 -9.19 -18.49 -7.21
C TRP A 57 -10.68 -18.42 -6.87
N GLU A 58 -11.53 -18.96 -7.74
CA GLU A 58 -12.80 -19.53 -7.33
C GLU A 58 -12.57 -21.01 -7.02
N HIS A 59 -12.92 -21.42 -5.81
CA HIS A 59 -12.92 -22.82 -5.37
C HIS A 59 -13.96 -23.63 -6.18
N VAL A 60 -13.65 -23.98 -7.43
CA VAL A 60 -14.35 -25.07 -8.13
C VAL A 60 -13.33 -25.82 -8.98
N SER A 61 -13.01 -27.03 -8.53
CA SER A 61 -12.45 -28.15 -9.31
C SER A 61 -11.19 -27.86 -10.14
N TRP A 62 -10.07 -28.43 -9.70
CA TRP A 62 -8.86 -28.66 -10.49
C TRP A 62 -9.16 -29.50 -11.74
N ARG A 63 -9.71 -28.89 -12.79
CA ARG A 63 -9.73 -29.50 -14.11
C ARG A 63 -9.77 -28.43 -15.18
N SER A 64 -8.62 -28.29 -15.82
CA SER A 64 -8.44 -27.73 -17.17
C SER A 64 -8.55 -26.22 -17.31
N HIS A 65 -7.53 -25.48 -16.87
CA HIS A 65 -7.17 -24.24 -17.56
C HIS A 65 -5.78 -24.43 -18.18
N VAL A 66 -5.81 -24.94 -19.40
CA VAL A 66 -4.68 -24.91 -20.32
C VAL A 66 -4.32 -23.45 -20.54
N CYS A 67 -3.08 -23.07 -20.23
CA CYS A 67 -2.51 -21.80 -20.67
C CYS A 67 -2.60 -21.74 -22.20
N SER A 68 -3.59 -21.04 -22.74
CA SER A 68 -3.61 -20.67 -24.16
C SER A 68 -2.47 -19.69 -24.39
N TYR A 69 -1.38 -20.19 -24.97
CA TYR A 69 -0.18 -19.45 -25.37
C TYR A 69 -0.45 -18.39 -26.48
N GLN A 70 -1.72 -18.09 -26.79
CA GLN A 70 -2.14 -17.12 -27.80
C GLN A 70 -2.48 -15.73 -27.22
N ASP A 71 -2.57 -15.56 -25.90
CA ASP A 71 -2.86 -14.26 -25.26
C ASP A 71 -1.65 -13.31 -25.15
N MET A 72 -0.51 -13.71 -25.71
CA MET A 72 0.71 -12.90 -25.67
C MET A 72 0.69 -11.69 -26.61
N ALA A 73 -0.28 -11.52 -27.52
CA ALA A 73 -0.23 -10.46 -28.54
C ALA A 73 -0.88 -9.12 -28.15
N LEU A 74 -1.65 -9.03 -27.06
CA LEU A 74 -2.31 -7.79 -26.60
C LEU A 74 -1.45 -7.01 -25.61
N ARG A 75 -0.14 -6.93 -25.88
CA ARG A 75 0.86 -6.38 -24.96
C ARG A 75 0.89 -4.85 -25.02
N HIS A 76 0.76 -4.24 -23.84
CA HIS A 76 0.80 -2.79 -23.54
C HIS A 76 -0.31 -1.96 -24.21
N ARG A 77 -1.53 -2.00 -23.66
CA ARG A 77 -2.48 -0.92 -23.92
C ARG A 77 -1.94 0.38 -23.34
N ALA A 78 -1.82 1.42 -24.15
CA ALA A 78 -1.49 2.74 -23.66
C ALA A 78 -2.65 3.27 -22.82
N VAL A 79 -2.40 3.59 -21.55
CA VAL A 79 -3.37 4.23 -20.67
C VAL A 79 -3.09 5.72 -20.62
N ASN A 80 -4.15 6.52 -20.60
CA ASN A 80 -4.06 7.96 -20.44
C ASN A 80 -3.33 8.32 -19.14
N VAL A 81 -2.43 9.29 -19.21
CA VAL A 81 -1.62 9.74 -18.07
C VAL A 81 -2.51 10.17 -16.90
N THR A 82 -3.63 10.83 -17.16
CA THR A 82 -4.60 11.26 -16.14
C THR A 82 -5.23 10.09 -15.39
N GLN A 83 -5.59 9.00 -16.09
CA GLN A 83 -6.14 7.80 -15.46
C GLN A 83 -5.10 7.10 -14.58
N LYS A 84 -3.84 7.06 -15.03
CA LYS A 84 -2.72 6.54 -14.21
C LYS A 84 -2.53 7.36 -12.94
N ARG A 85 -2.53 8.70 -13.04
CA ARG A 85 -2.41 9.60 -11.89
C ARG A 85 -3.56 9.39 -10.90
N HIS A 86 -4.80 9.29 -11.38
CA HIS A 86 -5.95 9.03 -10.53
C HIS A 86 -5.86 7.66 -9.84
N ALA A 87 -5.43 6.60 -10.54
CA ALA A 87 -5.22 5.29 -9.93
C ALA A 87 -4.18 5.33 -8.82
N MET A 88 -3.04 6.03 -9.03
CA MET A 88 -1.99 6.16 -8.02
C MET A 88 -2.50 6.91 -6.77
N VAL A 89 -3.17 8.04 -6.96
CA VAL A 89 -3.72 8.85 -5.86
C VAL A 89 -4.76 8.06 -5.06
N SER A 90 -5.68 7.35 -5.74
CA SER A 90 -6.67 6.49 -5.06
C SER A 90 -6.01 5.32 -4.30
N ALA A 91 -4.89 4.79 -4.81
CA ALA A 91 -4.15 3.74 -4.12
C ALA A 91 -3.45 4.25 -2.86
N ILE A 92 -2.87 5.45 -2.89
CA ILE A 92 -2.25 6.10 -1.72
C ILE A 92 -3.30 6.40 -0.64
N ALA A 93 -4.43 6.99 -1.03
CA ALA A 93 -5.54 7.25 -0.11
C ALA A 93 -6.08 5.95 0.54
N ALA A 94 -6.11 4.84 -0.22
CA ALA A 94 -6.57 3.56 0.30
C ALA A 94 -5.62 2.90 1.33
N ALA A 95 -4.33 3.26 1.34
CA ALA A 95 -3.34 2.72 2.28
C ALA A 95 -3.46 3.32 3.69
N ASP A 96 -4.04 4.51 3.79
CA ASP A 96 -4.29 5.20 5.06
C ASP A 96 -5.47 4.60 5.84
N VAL A 97 -6.45 4.04 5.11
CA VAL A 97 -7.70 3.55 5.70
C VAL A 97 -7.53 2.14 6.27
N THR A 98 -7.41 2.03 7.59
CA THR A 98 -7.18 0.76 8.32
C THR A 98 -8.12 -0.38 7.91
N SER A 99 -9.40 -0.10 7.70
CA SER A 99 -10.39 -1.12 7.33
C SER A 99 -10.09 -1.78 5.98
N LEU A 100 -9.58 -1.02 5.01
CA LEU A 100 -9.19 -1.55 3.70
C LEU A 100 -7.90 -2.37 3.79
N VAL A 101 -6.98 -1.99 4.67
CA VAL A 101 -5.69 -2.70 4.82
C VAL A 101 -5.88 -4.04 5.53
N ILE A 102 -6.74 -4.09 6.55
CA ILE A 102 -7.16 -5.35 7.20
C ILE A 102 -7.91 -6.23 6.19
N ALA A 103 -8.81 -5.67 5.39
CA ALA A 103 -9.54 -6.42 4.36
C ALA A 103 -8.62 -7.01 3.27
N ARG A 104 -7.44 -6.42 3.03
CA ARG A 104 -6.41 -6.99 2.15
C ARG A 104 -5.64 -8.17 2.77
N GLY A 105 -5.75 -8.39 4.08
CA GLY A 105 -5.09 -9.48 4.80
C GLY A 105 -3.77 -9.11 5.49
N HIS A 106 -3.49 -7.82 5.70
CA HIS A 106 -2.35 -7.39 6.50
C HIS A 106 -2.70 -7.44 8.01
N ARG A 107 -1.78 -7.95 8.83
CA ARG A 107 -1.91 -7.99 10.30
C ARG A 107 -1.30 -6.71 10.88
N ILE A 108 -2.14 -5.83 11.43
CA ILE A 108 -1.78 -4.43 11.82
C ILE A 108 -2.10 -4.16 13.30
N GLU A 109 -2.42 -5.19 14.08
CA GLU A 109 -2.86 -5.05 15.47
C GLU A 109 -1.82 -4.41 16.41
N GLU A 110 -0.53 -4.49 16.07
CA GLU A 110 0.56 -3.93 16.87
C GLU A 110 0.91 -2.47 16.51
N ILE A 111 0.39 -1.94 15.40
CA ILE A 111 0.74 -0.60 14.90
C ILE A 111 -0.21 0.45 15.49
N LEU A 112 0.35 1.54 16.02
CA LEU A 112 -0.39 2.61 16.67
C LEU A 112 -1.12 3.54 15.68
N GLU A 113 -0.51 3.85 14.53
CA GLU A 113 -1.04 4.85 13.57
C GLU A 113 -0.77 4.45 12.10
N LEU A 114 -1.74 4.73 11.24
CA LEU A 114 -1.59 4.78 9.78
C LEU A 114 -1.85 6.25 9.36
N PRO A 115 -1.05 6.81 8.42
CA PRO A 115 0.05 6.21 7.69
C PRO A 115 1.33 6.18 8.54
N LEU A 116 2.07 5.08 8.49
CA LEU A 116 3.33 4.95 9.23
C LEU A 116 4.41 5.84 8.59
N VAL A 117 4.83 6.88 9.30
CA VAL A 117 5.93 7.77 8.89
C VAL A 117 7.11 7.53 9.84
N VAL A 118 8.29 7.36 9.25
CA VAL A 118 9.52 6.97 9.92
C VAL A 118 10.59 8.03 9.67
N SER A 119 11.57 8.18 10.57
CA SER A 119 12.68 9.12 10.40
C SER A 119 13.62 8.74 9.24
N ASP A 120 14.19 9.77 8.59
CA ASP A 120 15.12 9.66 7.45
C ASP A 120 16.41 8.87 7.82
N SER A 121 16.74 8.79 9.11
CA SER A 121 17.84 7.99 9.66
C SER A 121 17.78 6.50 9.25
N THR A 122 16.61 6.02 8.82
CA THR A 122 16.44 4.63 8.33
C THR A 122 17.02 4.35 6.95
N GLU A 123 17.25 5.37 6.13
CA GLU A 123 17.80 5.20 4.78
C GLU A 123 19.26 4.75 4.80
N ALA A 124 20.01 5.11 5.84
CA ALA A 124 21.44 4.81 5.97
C ALA A 124 21.78 3.40 6.48
N LEU A 125 20.77 2.53 6.68
CA LEU A 125 20.97 1.21 7.27
C LEU A 125 21.43 0.17 6.24
N GLU A 126 22.66 -0.30 6.37
CA GLU A 126 23.24 -1.30 5.45
C GLU A 126 22.89 -2.76 5.83
N LYS A 127 22.65 -3.03 7.13
CA LYS A 127 22.51 -4.39 7.66
C LYS A 127 21.05 -4.79 7.84
N THR A 128 20.65 -5.91 7.22
CA THR A 128 19.32 -6.51 7.38
C THR A 128 18.96 -6.82 8.83
N ASN A 129 19.94 -7.21 9.64
CA ASN A 129 19.76 -7.46 11.07
C ASN A 129 19.37 -6.21 11.86
N ALA A 130 19.80 -5.02 11.42
CA ALA A 130 19.38 -3.76 12.03
C ALA A 130 17.93 -3.44 11.61
N THR A 131 17.60 -3.57 10.32
CA THR A 131 16.24 -3.34 9.80
C THR A 131 15.19 -4.22 10.47
N ILE A 132 15.49 -5.50 10.71
CA ILE A 132 14.56 -6.42 11.37
C ILE A 132 14.26 -5.99 12.81
N LYS A 133 15.23 -5.40 13.54
CA LYS A 133 15.00 -4.91 14.91
C LYS A 133 14.03 -3.74 14.92
N ILE A 134 14.18 -2.83 13.96
CA ILE A 134 13.33 -1.66 13.79
C ILE A 134 11.89 -2.09 13.45
N LEU A 135 11.73 -2.99 12.48
CA LEU A 135 10.40 -3.47 12.09
C LEU A 135 9.67 -4.19 13.23
N LYS A 136 10.41 -4.84 14.14
CA LYS A 136 9.85 -5.45 15.35
C LYS A 136 9.43 -4.42 16.39
N GLN A 137 10.16 -3.32 16.55
CA GLN A 137 9.78 -2.22 17.45
C GLN A 137 8.50 -1.53 16.99
N ILE A 138 8.34 -1.37 15.67
CA ILE A 138 7.14 -0.76 15.06
C ILE A 138 5.93 -1.71 15.08
N GLY A 139 6.14 -3.02 15.28
CA GLY A 139 5.08 -4.02 15.17
C GLY A 139 4.68 -4.36 13.72
N ALA A 140 5.52 -3.99 12.75
CA ALA A 140 5.30 -4.23 11.33
C ALA A 140 5.85 -5.59 10.84
N TYR A 141 6.42 -6.40 11.74
CA TYR A 141 6.98 -7.70 11.42
C TYR A 141 6.02 -8.84 11.80
N PRO A 142 5.26 -9.42 10.85
CA PRO A 142 4.36 -10.50 11.15
C PRO A 142 5.14 -11.77 11.53
N ARG A 143 4.86 -12.32 12.71
CA ARG A 143 5.26 -13.69 13.04
C ARG A 143 4.34 -14.64 12.27
N ARG A 144 4.93 -15.42 11.36
CA ARG A 144 4.24 -16.52 10.66
C ARG A 144 3.70 -17.53 11.65
#